data_AF-A0A2G2UV14-F1
#
_entry.id   AF-A0A2G2UV14-F1
#
_cell.length_a   1.000
_cell.length_b   1.000
_cell.length_c   1.000
_cell.angle_alpha   90.00
_cell.angle_beta   90.00
_cell.angle_gamma   90.00
#
_symmetry.space_group_name_H-M   'P 1'
#
loop_
_entity.id
_entity.type
_entity.pdbx_description
1 polymer ?
#
loop_
_entity_poly.entity_id
_entity_poly.type
_entity_poly.pdbx_seq_one_letter_code
_entity_poly.pdbx_strand_id
1 'polypeptide(L)'
;MESDVFKVLKYSYDRLRDTTMQECFLYCALYPEDDLILRDEIIERFIMEGLVKGNSREEEFNHGHTILNKLVKLCLLEGTVDDSEDDEDEVVRMHDLLREMALGITNDKPRYMVRAGKGPQLLEEQDWVSNLDRVSFYNSEIKRIPEGMAPNCPTLSTLILCNCDLTMIPGPFFQYMNNLQWAQICATTGKAQKSEGVKCS
;
A
#
# COMPACT_ATOMS: atom_id res chain seq x y z
N MET A 1 -10.63 -5.59 20.63
CA MET A 1 -11.14 -6.97 20.78
C MET A 1 -11.14 -7.58 19.40
N GLU A 2 -10.41 -8.67 19.20
CA GLU A 2 -10.45 -9.44 17.95
C GLU A 2 -11.86 -10.06 17.83
N SER A 3 -12.63 -9.68 16.82
CA SER A 3 -13.96 -10.27 16.58
C SER A 3 -13.81 -11.73 16.18
N ASP A 4 -14.83 -12.56 16.43
CA ASP A 4 -14.78 -13.96 15.99
C ASP A 4 -14.67 -14.09 14.46
N VAL A 5 -15.10 -13.06 13.72
CA VAL A 5 -14.90 -12.92 12.28
C VAL A 5 -13.41 -12.80 11.93
N PHE A 6 -12.65 -11.96 12.64
CA PHE A 6 -11.22 -11.79 12.38
C PHE A 6 -10.43 -13.07 12.61
N LYS A 7 -10.75 -13.85 13.64
CA LYS A 7 -10.09 -15.16 13.86
C LYS A 7 -10.30 -16.12 12.70
N VAL A 8 -11.52 -16.14 12.13
CA VAL A 8 -11.85 -16.99 10.98
C VAL A 8 -11.12 -16.52 9.72
N LEU A 9 -11.09 -15.21 9.45
CA LEU A 9 -10.35 -14.67 8.30
C LEU A 9 -8.84 -14.88 8.45
N LYS A 10 -8.30 -14.68 9.65
CA LYS A 10 -6.88 -14.83 9.96
C LYS A 10 -6.40 -16.26 9.74
N TYR A 11 -7.28 -17.25 9.93
CA TYR A 11 -6.97 -18.63 9.61
C TYR A 11 -6.59 -18.85 8.14
N SER A 12 -7.27 -18.18 7.19
CA SER A 12 -6.92 -18.24 5.76
C SER A 12 -5.56 -17.59 5.49
N TYR A 13 -5.28 -16.46 6.14
CA TYR A 13 -3.99 -15.77 6.06
C TYR A 13 -2.83 -16.61 6.64
N ASP A 14 -3.01 -17.21 7.82
CA ASP A 14 -2.01 -18.05 8.48
C ASP A 14 -1.68 -19.31 7.66
N ARG A 15 -2.65 -19.78 6.84
CA ARG A 15 -2.47 -20.93 5.95
C ARG A 15 -1.68 -20.66 4.68
N LEU A 16 -1.37 -19.40 4.37
CA LEU A 16 -0.49 -19.08 3.25
C LEU A 16 0.88 -19.74 3.42
N ARG A 17 1.41 -19.78 4.65
CA ARG A 17 2.70 -20.40 5.03
C ARG A 17 3.90 -19.95 4.18
N ASP A 18 3.73 -18.84 3.46
CA ASP A 18 4.70 -18.22 2.58
C ASP A 18 4.76 -16.75 2.99
N THR A 19 5.91 -16.36 3.54
CA THR A 19 6.10 -15.00 4.10
C THR A 19 5.97 -13.93 3.03
N THR A 20 6.43 -14.21 1.80
CA THR A 20 6.32 -13.27 0.68
C THR A 20 4.86 -13.04 0.33
N MET A 21 4.07 -14.11 0.24
CA MET A 21 2.63 -14.02 -0.06
C MET A 21 1.86 -13.33 1.06
N GLN A 22 2.23 -13.57 2.31
CA GLN A 22 1.69 -12.88 3.48
C GLN A 22 1.99 -11.38 3.45
N GLU A 23 3.23 -10.98 3.20
CA GLU A 23 3.60 -9.57 3.08
C GLU A 23 2.95 -8.89 1.86
N CYS A 24 2.82 -9.59 0.72
CA CYS A 24 2.10 -9.06 -0.44
C CYS A 24 0.62 -8.83 -0.14
N PHE A 25 -0.03 -9.75 0.58
CA PHE A 25 -1.39 -9.53 1.08
C PHE A 25 -1.48 -8.32 2.01
N LEU A 26 -0.60 -8.20 3.01
CA LEU A 26 -0.59 -7.06 3.92
C LEU A 26 -0.31 -5.74 3.18
N TYR A 27 0.55 -5.76 2.17
CA TYR A 27 0.87 -4.60 1.33
C TYR A 27 -0.38 -4.07 0.61
N CYS A 28 -1.28 -4.93 0.12
CA CYS A 28 -2.53 -4.49 -0.49
C CYS A 28 -3.42 -3.64 0.44
N ALA A 29 -3.27 -3.76 1.77
CA ALA A 29 -4.01 -2.93 2.74
C ALA A 29 -3.58 -1.45 2.74
N LEU A 30 -2.51 -1.08 2.03
CA LEU A 30 -2.12 0.32 1.83
C LEU A 30 -3.12 1.12 0.98
N TYR A 31 -3.97 0.44 0.20
CA TYR A 31 -5.00 1.06 -0.62
C TYR A 31 -6.32 1.18 0.16
N PRO A 32 -7.29 2.01 -0.27
CA PRO A 32 -8.60 2.10 0.36
C PRO A 32 -9.38 0.77 0.33
N GLU A 33 -10.44 0.71 1.14
CA GLU A 33 -11.39 -0.40 1.05
C GLU A 33 -12.08 -0.41 -0.32
N ASP A 34 -12.23 -1.61 -0.90
CA ASP A 34 -12.90 -1.86 -2.19
C ASP A 34 -12.34 -1.08 -3.41
N ASP A 35 -11.17 -0.47 -3.28
CA ASP A 35 -10.46 0.19 -4.39
C ASP A 35 -10.06 -0.85 -5.45
N LEU A 36 -10.29 -0.52 -6.73
CA LEU A 36 -9.86 -1.34 -7.85
C LEU A 36 -8.40 -1.02 -8.17
N ILE A 37 -7.52 -1.99 -7.95
CA ILE A 37 -6.08 -1.83 -8.17
C ILE A 37 -5.68 -2.65 -9.39
N LEU A 38 -5.09 -1.99 -10.40
CA LEU A 38 -4.54 -2.69 -11.57
C LEU A 38 -3.54 -3.76 -11.14
N ARG A 39 -3.71 -4.98 -11.66
CA ARG A 39 -2.86 -6.12 -11.29
C ARG A 39 -1.39 -5.85 -11.59
N ASP A 40 -1.10 -5.31 -12.75
CA ASP A 40 0.28 -5.03 -13.16
C ASP A 40 0.88 -3.90 -12.31
N GLU A 41 0.09 -2.91 -11.89
CA GLU A 41 0.56 -1.86 -10.99
C GLU A 41 0.92 -2.43 -9.62
N ILE A 42 0.06 -3.24 -9.00
CA ILE A 42 0.36 -3.79 -7.67
C ILE A 42 1.56 -4.75 -7.71
N ILE A 43 1.72 -5.52 -8.80
CA ILE A 43 2.89 -6.38 -9.01
C ILE A 43 4.16 -5.55 -9.17
N GLU A 44 4.13 -4.47 -9.96
CA GLU A 44 5.23 -3.52 -10.07
C GLU A 44 5.67 -3.03 -8.68
N ARG A 45 4.72 -2.68 -7.81
CA ARG A 45 5.02 -2.26 -6.42
C ARG A 45 5.64 -3.38 -5.58
N PHE A 46 5.15 -4.61 -5.67
CA PHE A 46 5.76 -5.75 -4.98
C PHE A 46 7.22 -5.94 -5.38
N ILE A 47 7.53 -5.70 -6.66
CA ILE A 47 8.90 -5.85 -7.17
C ILE A 47 9.77 -4.67 -6.74
N MET A 48 9.26 -3.45 -6.81
CA MET A 48 9.97 -2.24 -6.33
C MET A 48 10.35 -2.34 -4.86
N GLU A 49 9.48 -2.92 -4.02
CA GLU A 49 9.76 -3.22 -2.60
C GLU A 49 10.62 -4.47 -2.39
N GLY A 50 10.94 -5.21 -3.44
CA GLY A 50 11.69 -6.45 -3.36
C GLY A 50 10.97 -7.58 -2.62
N LEU A 51 9.65 -7.51 -2.48
CA LEU A 51 8.82 -8.63 -2.00
C LEU A 51 8.87 -9.76 -3.04
N VAL A 52 8.74 -9.40 -4.31
CA VAL A 52 8.86 -10.31 -5.45
C VAL A 52 10.20 -10.08 -6.13
N LYS A 53 10.92 -11.17 -6.38
CA LYS A 53 12.24 -11.17 -7.04
C LYS A 53 12.27 -12.27 -8.10
N GLY A 54 13.08 -12.06 -9.14
CA GLY A 54 13.32 -13.00 -10.22
C GLY A 54 14.65 -12.70 -10.91
N ASN A 55 15.05 -13.54 -11.87
CA ASN A 55 16.27 -13.33 -12.66
C ASN A 55 16.02 -12.43 -13.87
N SER A 56 14.75 -12.16 -14.20
CA SER A 56 14.32 -11.30 -15.28
C SER A 56 13.03 -10.58 -14.89
N ARG A 57 12.70 -9.51 -15.63
CA ARG A 57 11.47 -8.75 -15.41
C ARG A 57 10.22 -9.60 -15.62
N GLU A 58 10.26 -10.47 -16.62
CA GLU A 58 9.19 -11.42 -16.94
C GLU A 58 8.99 -12.43 -15.79
N GLU A 59 10.07 -12.97 -15.21
CA GLU A 59 9.99 -13.88 -14.06
C GLU A 59 9.39 -13.19 -12.84
N GLU A 60 9.76 -11.94 -12.58
CA GLU A 60 9.20 -11.14 -11.49
C GLU A 60 7.69 -10.94 -11.65
N PHE A 61 7.23 -10.54 -12.84
CA PHE A 61 5.79 -10.39 -13.10
C PHE A 61 5.04 -11.72 -12.99
N ASN A 62 5.56 -12.80 -13.60
CA ASN A 62 4.97 -14.13 -13.51
C ASN A 62 4.84 -14.62 -12.06
N HIS A 63 5.83 -14.32 -11.22
CA HIS A 63 5.77 -14.62 -9.79
C HIS A 63 4.71 -13.76 -9.08
N GLY A 64 4.64 -12.46 -9.38
CA GLY A 64 3.59 -11.56 -8.90
C GLY A 64 2.17 -12.06 -9.24
N HIS A 65 1.91 -12.41 -10.50
CA HIS A 65 0.63 -12.99 -10.91
C HIS A 65 0.33 -14.30 -10.18
N THR A 66 1.34 -15.15 -9.96
CA THR A 66 1.17 -16.39 -9.19
C THR A 66 0.73 -16.12 -7.75
N ILE A 67 1.29 -15.09 -7.12
CA ILE A 67 0.89 -14.65 -5.78
C ILE A 67 -0.55 -14.14 -5.79
N LEU A 68 -0.89 -13.19 -6.67
CA LEU A 68 -2.24 -12.64 -6.75
C LEU A 68 -3.29 -13.72 -7.03
N ASN A 69 -3.02 -14.62 -7.97
CA ASN A 69 -3.92 -15.73 -8.29
C ASN A 69 -4.17 -16.65 -7.09
N LYS A 70 -3.15 -16.90 -6.25
CA LYS A 70 -3.32 -17.68 -5.03
C LYS A 70 -4.12 -16.93 -3.96
N LEU A 71 -3.87 -15.64 -3.77
CA LEU A 71 -4.64 -14.80 -2.85
C LEU A 71 -6.12 -14.74 -3.25
N VAL A 72 -6.41 -14.57 -4.54
CA VAL A 72 -7.77 -14.61 -5.08
C VAL A 72 -8.41 -15.98 -4.88
N LYS A 73 -7.69 -17.07 -5.18
CA LYS A 73 -8.19 -18.44 -4.99
C LYS A 73 -8.53 -18.76 -3.52
N LEU A 74 -7.84 -18.12 -2.57
CA LEU A 74 -8.08 -18.28 -1.14
C LEU A 74 -9.11 -17.27 -0.60
N CYS A 75 -9.75 -16.48 -1.47
CA CYS A 75 -10.70 -15.43 -1.11
C CYS A 75 -10.10 -14.38 -0.15
N LEU A 76 -8.79 -14.14 -0.25
CA LEU A 76 -8.08 -13.07 0.47
C LEU A 76 -8.00 -11.79 -0.37
N LEU A 77 -8.19 -11.91 -1.67
CA LEU A 77 -8.42 -10.81 -2.60
C LEU A 77 -9.56 -11.22 -3.53
N GLU A 78 -10.12 -10.25 -4.23
CA GLU A 78 -11.04 -10.51 -5.33
C GLU A 78 -10.43 -10.02 -6.62
N GLY A 79 -10.46 -10.84 -7.66
CA GLY A 79 -10.04 -10.45 -9.01
C GLY A 79 -11.26 -10.17 -9.87
N THR A 80 -11.24 -9.06 -10.60
CA THR A 80 -12.25 -8.70 -11.60
C THR A 80 -11.57 -8.05 -12.80
N VAL A 81 -12.35 -7.77 -13.83
CA VAL A 81 -11.97 -6.89 -14.94
C VAL A 81 -12.63 -5.54 -14.69
N ASP A 82 -11.90 -4.46 -14.94
CA ASP A 82 -12.48 -3.12 -15.03
C ASP A 82 -13.02 -2.92 -16.46
N ASP A 83 -14.33 -2.78 -16.60
CA ASP A 83 -15.03 -2.60 -17.87
C ASP A 83 -15.34 -1.12 -18.17
N SER A 84 -14.76 -0.20 -17.40
CA SER A 84 -15.00 1.24 -17.55
C SER A 84 -14.15 1.92 -18.62
N GLU A 85 -13.08 1.27 -19.10
CA GLU A 85 -12.22 1.74 -20.20
C GLU A 85 -12.36 0.86 -21.46
N ASP A 86 -11.80 1.32 -22.59
CA ASP A 86 -11.84 0.58 -23.87
C ASP A 86 -11.03 -0.73 -23.84
N ASP A 87 -10.16 -0.89 -22.84
CA ASP A 87 -9.33 -2.07 -22.59
C ASP A 87 -9.82 -2.81 -21.33
N GLU A 88 -9.94 -4.14 -21.42
CA GLU A 88 -10.30 -5.03 -20.29
C GLU A 88 -9.11 -5.20 -19.34
N ASP A 89 -8.90 -4.22 -18.45
CA ASP A 89 -7.82 -4.24 -17.48
C ASP A 89 -8.14 -5.19 -16.31
N GLU A 90 -7.24 -6.15 -16.04
CA GLU A 90 -7.40 -7.02 -14.87
C GLU A 90 -7.04 -6.26 -13.58
N VAL A 91 -7.98 -6.25 -12.64
CA VAL A 91 -7.83 -5.58 -11.34
C VAL A 91 -7.99 -6.56 -10.17
N VAL A 92 -7.45 -6.17 -9.03
CA VAL A 92 -7.71 -6.81 -7.74
C VAL A 92 -8.26 -5.80 -6.75
N ARG A 93 -9.14 -6.26 -5.86
CA ARG A 93 -9.68 -5.47 -4.75
C ARG A 93 -9.56 -6.23 -3.43
N MET A 94 -9.43 -5.48 -2.34
CA MET A 94 -9.45 -6.02 -0.98
C MET A 94 -10.72 -5.58 -0.27
N HIS A 95 -11.53 -6.57 0.11
CA HIS A 95 -12.77 -6.37 0.85
C HIS A 95 -12.50 -5.73 2.22
N ASP A 96 -13.42 -4.87 2.70
CA ASP A 96 -13.31 -4.13 3.97
C ASP A 96 -12.85 -4.99 5.18
N LEU A 97 -13.48 -6.14 5.43
CA LEU A 97 -13.16 -7.05 6.54
C LEU A 97 -11.75 -7.65 6.44
N LEU A 98 -11.30 -7.97 5.22
CA LEU A 98 -9.95 -8.49 4.97
C LEU A 98 -8.91 -7.40 5.17
N ARG A 99 -9.25 -6.18 4.76
CA ARG A 99 -8.42 -5.00 4.98
C ARG A 99 -8.31 -4.65 6.45
N GLU A 100 -9.41 -4.63 7.19
CA GLU A 100 -9.40 -4.41 8.64
C GLU A 100 -8.56 -5.46 9.36
N MET A 101 -8.67 -6.73 8.97
CA MET A 101 -7.80 -7.79 9.49
C MET A 101 -6.32 -7.54 9.17
N ALA A 102 -5.99 -7.19 7.93
CA ALA A 102 -4.61 -6.90 7.53
C ALA A 102 -4.01 -5.72 8.33
N LEU A 103 -4.79 -4.65 8.51
CA LEU A 103 -4.41 -3.51 9.35
C LEU A 103 -4.28 -3.90 10.83
N GLY A 104 -5.12 -4.81 11.31
CA GLY A 104 -5.00 -5.38 12.66
C GLY A 104 -3.68 -6.12 12.86
N ILE A 105 -3.26 -6.91 11.87
CA ILE A 105 -1.98 -7.65 11.88
C ILE A 105 -0.79 -6.68 11.89
N THR A 106 -0.83 -5.60 11.11
CA THR A 106 0.29 -4.65 11.01
C THR A 106 0.37 -3.66 12.17
N ASN A 107 -0.70 -3.51 12.96
CA ASN A 107 -0.77 -2.59 14.11
C ASN A 107 -0.30 -3.18 15.45
N ASP A 108 -0.20 -4.50 15.61
CA ASP A 108 0.27 -5.14 16.88
C ASP A 108 1.70 -4.71 17.25
N LYS A 109 2.51 -4.41 16.23
CA LYS A 109 3.73 -3.59 16.31
C LYS A 109 3.69 -2.69 15.07
N PRO A 110 3.35 -1.40 15.18
CA PRO A 110 2.95 -0.58 14.04
C PRO A 110 4.10 -0.43 13.04
N ARG A 111 4.12 -1.34 12.07
CA ARG A 111 5.00 -1.30 10.90
C ARG A 111 4.38 -0.44 9.80
N TYR A 112 3.05 -0.27 9.85
CA TYR A 112 2.29 0.43 8.83
C TYR A 112 1.57 1.61 9.47
N MET A 113 1.55 2.74 8.78
CA MET A 113 0.64 3.84 9.05
C MET A 113 -0.24 4.04 7.82
N VAL A 114 -1.45 3.52 7.87
CA VAL A 114 -2.42 3.59 6.78
C VAL A 114 -3.53 4.57 7.13
N ARG A 115 -3.66 5.61 6.30
CA ARG A 115 -4.73 6.60 6.33
C ARG A 115 -5.42 6.71 4.96
N ALA A 116 -5.28 5.69 4.13
CA ALA A 116 -5.91 5.63 2.82
C ALA A 116 -7.44 5.60 2.91
N GLY A 117 -8.12 6.36 2.05
CA GLY A 117 -9.58 6.51 2.01
C GLY A 117 -10.16 7.29 3.20
N LYS A 118 -9.33 7.99 3.98
CA LYS A 118 -9.80 8.77 5.14
C LYS A 118 -10.07 10.22 4.76
N GLY A 119 -11.14 10.76 5.35
CA GLY A 119 -11.51 12.16 5.22
C GLY A 119 -10.53 13.12 5.89
N PRO A 120 -10.92 14.38 6.16
CA PRO A 120 -10.01 15.42 6.61
C PRO A 120 -9.23 15.04 7.86
N GLN A 121 -7.91 15.10 7.78
CA GLN A 121 -7.01 14.75 8.88
C GLN A 121 -5.82 15.69 8.98
N LEU A 122 -5.35 15.90 10.20
CA LEU A 122 -4.12 16.63 10.50
C LEU A 122 -2.96 15.64 10.60
N LEU A 123 -1.82 15.99 9.99
CA LEU A 123 -0.59 15.24 10.23
C LEU A 123 0.04 15.74 11.52
N GLU A 124 0.20 14.82 12.46
CA GLU A 124 0.92 15.05 13.69
C GLU A 124 2.21 14.24 13.66
N GLU A 125 3.33 14.86 14.05
CA GLU A 125 4.64 14.20 14.00
C GLU A 125 4.73 12.99 14.94
N GLN A 126 3.92 12.97 16.00
CA GLN A 126 3.82 11.86 16.94
C GLN A 126 3.23 10.57 16.35
N ASP A 127 2.49 10.65 15.23
CA ASP A 127 1.98 9.47 14.52
C ASP A 127 3.10 8.70 13.78
N TRP A 128 4.23 9.38 13.51
CA TRP A 128 5.34 8.86 12.74
C TRP A 128 6.36 8.15 13.63
N VAL A 129 6.02 6.94 14.06
CA VAL A 129 6.90 6.10 14.88
C VAL A 129 8.12 5.60 14.08
N SER A 130 9.24 5.39 14.75
CA SER A 130 10.53 5.13 14.07
C SER A 130 10.65 3.76 13.40
N ASN A 131 9.71 2.85 13.66
CA ASN A 131 9.69 1.48 13.15
C ASN A 131 8.63 1.27 12.04
N LEU A 132 8.17 2.36 11.42
CA LEU A 132 7.30 2.30 10.24
C LEU A 132 8.11 1.80 9.04
N ASP A 133 7.62 0.76 8.38
CA ASP A 133 8.09 0.26 7.10
C ASP A 133 7.32 0.93 5.96
N ARG A 134 6.01 1.14 6.13
CA ARG A 134 5.12 1.59 5.06
C ARG A 134 4.12 2.62 5.53
N VAL A 135 3.95 3.69 4.75
CA VAL A 135 3.01 4.76 5.02
C VAL A 135 2.15 4.99 3.79
N SER A 136 0.83 5.04 3.97
CA SER A 136 -0.09 5.35 2.87
C SER A 136 -1.15 6.37 3.24
N PHE A 137 -1.27 7.35 2.38
CA PHE A 137 -2.27 8.41 2.36
C PHE A 137 -3.09 8.39 1.06
N TYR A 138 -3.10 7.26 0.34
CA TYR A 138 -3.82 7.13 -0.94
C TYR A 138 -5.31 7.51 -0.82
N ASN A 139 -5.82 8.37 -1.71
CA ASN A 139 -7.20 8.87 -1.67
C ASN A 139 -7.57 9.43 -0.27
N SER A 140 -6.72 10.27 0.33
CA SER A 140 -6.99 10.89 1.64
C SER A 140 -7.05 12.41 1.58
N GLU A 141 -7.88 13.02 2.43
CA GLU A 141 -8.10 14.47 2.43
C GLU A 141 -7.06 15.23 3.28
N ILE A 142 -5.78 14.99 3.01
CA ILE A 142 -4.69 15.77 3.59
C ILE A 142 -4.45 17.02 2.75
N LYS A 143 -4.50 18.18 3.40
CA LYS A 143 -4.32 19.48 2.75
C LYS A 143 -2.92 20.08 2.90
N ARG A 144 -2.21 19.74 3.98
CA ARG A 144 -0.88 20.30 4.25
C ARG A 144 -0.04 19.38 5.14
N ILE A 145 1.26 19.41 4.89
CA ILE A 145 2.29 18.92 5.82
C ILE A 145 2.88 20.17 6.53
N PRO A 146 2.99 20.20 7.87
CA PRO A 146 3.57 21.34 8.58
C PRO A 146 5.02 21.64 8.13
N GLU A 147 5.37 22.92 7.93
CA GLU A 147 6.67 23.33 7.33
C GLU A 147 7.91 22.79 8.07
N GLY A 148 7.83 22.62 9.39
CA GLY A 148 8.92 22.10 10.22
C GLY A 148 8.88 20.59 10.46
N MET A 149 7.93 19.87 9.86
CA MET A 149 7.75 18.44 10.11
C MET A 149 8.92 17.66 9.52
N ALA A 150 9.61 16.87 10.35
CA ALA A 150 10.74 16.04 9.95
C ALA A 150 10.64 14.66 10.64
N PRO A 151 9.69 13.81 10.23
CA PRO A 151 9.42 12.55 10.90
C PRO A 151 10.65 11.63 10.88
N ASN A 152 11.00 11.11 12.05
CA ASN A 152 12.14 10.20 12.21
C ASN A 152 11.74 8.75 11.95
N CYS A 153 11.60 8.38 10.66
CA CYS A 153 11.23 7.04 10.22
C CYS A 153 12.36 6.39 9.41
N PRO A 154 13.48 6.02 10.05
CA PRO A 154 14.64 5.51 9.34
C PRO A 154 14.39 4.15 8.69
N THR A 155 13.38 3.39 9.11
CA THR A 155 13.03 2.07 8.52
C THR A 155 12.06 2.16 7.35
N LEU A 156 11.50 3.34 7.07
CA LEU A 156 10.45 3.51 6.07
C LEU A 156 10.98 3.17 4.68
N SER A 157 10.42 2.14 4.05
CA SER A 157 10.73 1.73 2.67
C SER A 157 9.75 2.32 1.66
N THR A 158 8.50 2.55 2.06
CA THR A 158 7.42 2.97 1.17
C THR A 158 6.59 4.11 1.73
N LEU A 159 6.39 5.12 0.88
CA LEU A 159 5.52 6.26 1.14
C LEU A 159 4.58 6.49 -0.05
N ILE A 160 3.27 6.47 0.22
CA ILE A 160 2.23 6.77 -0.78
C ILE A 160 1.51 8.07 -0.39
N LEU A 161 1.66 9.09 -1.23
CA LEU A 161 0.99 10.40 -1.17
C LEU A 161 0.27 10.64 -2.51
N CYS A 162 -0.72 9.80 -2.83
CA CYS A 162 -1.47 9.89 -4.07
C CYS A 162 -2.92 10.27 -3.86
N ASN A 163 -3.47 11.04 -4.79
CA ASN A 163 -4.83 11.55 -4.74
C ASN A 163 -5.14 12.23 -3.40
N CYS A 164 -4.17 13.02 -2.92
CA CYS A 164 -4.29 13.87 -1.75
C CYS A 164 -4.51 15.33 -2.19
N ASP A 165 -5.15 16.13 -1.34
CA ASP A 165 -5.28 17.60 -1.53
C ASP A 165 -3.98 18.36 -1.20
N LEU A 166 -2.84 17.69 -1.24
CA LEU A 166 -1.54 18.25 -0.87
C LEU A 166 -1.02 19.22 -1.93
N THR A 167 -0.79 20.47 -1.54
CA THR A 167 -0.24 21.50 -2.43
C THR A 167 1.29 21.54 -2.45
N MET A 168 1.93 21.11 -1.36
CA MET A 168 3.39 21.10 -1.22
C MET A 168 3.85 20.11 -0.16
N ILE A 169 5.08 19.60 -0.32
CA ILE A 169 5.77 18.78 0.67
C ILE A 169 7.00 19.58 1.14
N PRO A 170 7.11 19.92 2.44
CA PRO A 170 8.27 20.62 2.99
C PRO A 170 9.55 19.80 2.81
N GLY A 171 10.67 20.48 2.51
CA GLY A 171 11.98 19.83 2.34
C GLY A 171 12.41 18.93 3.51
N PRO A 172 12.25 19.35 4.79
CA PRO A 172 12.63 18.54 5.94
C PRO A 172 11.85 17.23 6.09
N PHE A 173 10.72 17.06 5.39
CA PHE A 173 9.84 15.91 5.53
C PHE A 173 10.56 14.58 5.25
N PHE A 174 11.48 14.56 4.27
CA PHE A 174 12.23 13.35 3.91
C PHE A 174 13.55 13.19 4.67
N GLN A 175 13.92 14.14 5.54
CA GLN A 175 15.27 14.26 6.09
C GLN A 175 15.77 13.02 6.82
N TYR A 176 14.88 12.27 7.48
CA TYR A 176 15.22 11.12 8.30
C TYR A 176 14.61 9.80 7.79
N MET A 177 14.26 9.73 6.50
CA MET A 177 13.69 8.55 5.82
C MET A 177 14.77 7.83 4.98
N ASN A 178 15.88 7.43 5.61
CA ASN A 178 17.08 6.99 4.89
C ASN A 178 16.94 5.66 4.13
N ASN A 179 15.95 4.82 4.47
CA ASN A 179 15.71 3.53 3.79
C ASN A 179 14.56 3.61 2.79
N LEU A 180 14.06 4.81 2.47
CA LEU A 180 12.96 4.97 1.53
C LEU A 180 13.40 4.45 0.16
N GLN A 181 12.77 3.38 -0.29
CA GLN A 181 13.09 2.73 -1.57
C GLN A 181 12.33 3.39 -2.71
N TRP A 182 11.07 3.73 -2.46
CA TRP A 182 10.29 4.52 -3.40
C TRP A 182 9.20 5.34 -2.70
N ALA A 183 8.87 6.46 -3.32
CA ALA A 183 7.72 7.27 -2.99
C ALA A 183 6.82 7.42 -4.21
N GLN A 184 5.52 7.23 -4.01
CA GLN A 184 4.52 7.53 -5.03
C GLN A 184 3.82 8.81 -4.61
N ILE A 185 4.03 9.88 -5.39
CA ILE A 185 3.48 11.20 -5.14
C ILE A 185 2.68 11.60 -6.38
N CYS A 186 1.35 11.64 -6.26
CA CYS A 186 0.46 11.93 -7.38
C CYS A 186 -0.32 13.23 -7.08
N ALA A 187 -0.23 14.23 -7.96
CA ALA A 187 -0.96 15.49 -7.80
C ALA A 187 -2.46 15.32 -8.12
N THR A 188 -3.32 16.04 -7.40
CA THR A 188 -4.79 16.06 -7.58
C THR A 188 -5.28 16.93 -8.75
N THR A 189 -4.43 17.30 -9.70
CA THR A 189 -4.86 18.14 -10.82
C THR A 189 -5.43 17.32 -11.99
N GLY A 190 -6.67 16.86 -11.84
CA GLY A 190 -7.66 16.76 -12.92
C GLY A 190 -7.32 15.99 -14.21
N LYS A 191 -6.33 15.10 -14.21
CA LYS A 191 -6.04 14.17 -15.30
C LYS A 191 -5.57 12.85 -14.72
N ALA A 192 -6.13 11.75 -15.21
CA ALA A 192 -5.55 10.43 -15.03
C ALA A 192 -4.09 10.49 -15.48
N GLN A 193 -3.16 10.35 -14.54
CA GLN A 193 -1.74 10.22 -14.82
C GLN A 193 -1.30 8.86 -14.29
N LYS A 194 -0.50 8.15 -15.11
CA LYS A 194 0.21 6.96 -14.67
C LYS A 194 1.04 7.32 -13.43
N SER A 195 0.91 6.52 -12.40
CA SER A 195 1.63 6.66 -11.14
C SER A 195 3.13 6.35 -11.33
N GLU A 196 3.91 7.37 -11.66
CA GLU A 196 5.37 7.23 -11.67
C GLU A 196 5.88 7.18 -10.21
N GLY A 197 6.30 5.99 -9.78
CA GLY A 197 7.02 5.84 -8.52
C GLY A 197 8.43 6.40 -8.66
N VAL A 198 8.84 7.30 -7.79
CA VAL A 198 10.22 7.79 -7.76
C VAL A 198 11.04 6.79 -6.95
N LYS A 199 12.00 6.12 -7.60
CA LYS A 199 13.01 5.33 -6.90
C LYS A 199 13.94 6.28 -6.15
N CYS A 200 13.97 6.19 -4.83
CA CYS A 200 14.88 6.96 -4.00
C CYS A 200 16.21 6.19 -3.92
N SER A 201 17.31 6.90 -4.19
CA SER A 201 18.68 6.35 -4.29
C SER A 201 19.43 6.42 -2.97
#